data_AF-W1NQU4-F1
#
_entry.id   AF-W1NQU4-F1
#
_cell.length_a   1.000
_cell.length_b   1.000
_cell.length_c   1.000
_cell.angle_alpha   90.00
_cell.angle_beta   90.00
_cell.angle_gamma   90.00
#
_symmetry.space_group_name_H-M   'P 1'
#
loop_
_entity.id
_entity.type
_entity.pdbx_description
1 polymer ?
#
loop_
_entity_poly.entity_id
_entity_poly.type
_entity_poly.pdbx_seq_one_letter_code
_entity_poly.pdbx_strand_id
1 'polypeptide(L)'
;MPTPEDPKPQNLSLGKPPKNSIITRNKSTALEKPEPPNFEIGWKRTKQIPLDKPKGAVIADFLDKLEGLMGRRYGTTELLAKAGYIVAERVREEADILREKGEVEERLITELKRVLRLMEMDLELIKAAVKQETLAQRLEQAKARCRQAILVANSF
;
A
#
# COMPACT_ATOMS: atom_id res chain seq x y z
N MET A 1 -19.30 6.78 58.39
CA MET A 1 -19.11 6.44 56.96
C MET A 1 -18.06 5.33 56.89
N PRO A 2 -18.41 4.09 56.54
CA PRO A 2 -17.46 3.04 56.18
C PRO A 2 -17.20 3.03 54.66
N THR A 3 -16.02 2.58 54.23
CA THR A 3 -15.75 2.10 52.87
C THR A 3 -15.44 0.60 52.92
N PRO A 4 -15.83 -0.19 51.90
CA PRO A 4 -15.96 -1.63 52.03
C PRO A 4 -14.64 -2.37 51.81
N GLU A 5 -14.45 -3.38 52.64
CA GLU A 5 -13.31 -4.30 52.71
C GLU A 5 -13.48 -5.48 51.74
N ASP A 6 -12.38 -5.86 51.06
CA ASP A 6 -12.29 -7.12 50.33
C ASP A 6 -12.09 -8.30 51.31
N PRO A 7 -12.94 -9.34 51.33
CA PRO A 7 -12.74 -10.48 52.21
C PRO A 7 -11.73 -11.47 51.63
N LYS A 8 -10.67 -11.72 52.42
CA LYS A 8 -9.65 -12.75 52.22
C LYS A 8 -10.27 -14.17 52.22
N PRO A 9 -9.73 -15.11 51.44
CA PRO A 9 -10.27 -16.47 51.35
C PRO A 9 -10.03 -17.26 52.64
N GLN A 10 -11.12 -17.77 53.24
CA GLN A 10 -11.08 -18.66 54.39
C GLN A 10 -10.73 -20.09 53.93
N ASN A 11 -9.71 -20.67 54.56
CA ASN A 11 -9.31 -22.06 54.37
C ASN A 11 -10.37 -23.00 54.95
N LEU A 12 -11.17 -23.61 54.07
CA LEU A 12 -12.12 -24.65 54.45
C LEU A 12 -11.37 -25.98 54.58
N SER A 13 -11.23 -26.48 55.81
CA SER A 13 -10.64 -27.78 56.11
C SER A 13 -11.63 -28.90 55.74
N LEU A 14 -11.37 -29.54 54.60
CA LEU A 14 -12.15 -30.70 54.16
C LEU A 14 -11.66 -31.95 54.91
N GLY A 15 -12.55 -32.54 55.73
CA GLY A 15 -12.31 -33.77 56.48
C GLY A 15 -11.91 -34.95 55.58
N LYS A 16 -11.07 -35.84 56.11
CA LYS A 16 -10.60 -37.04 55.39
C LYS A 16 -11.77 -37.97 55.05
N PRO A 17 -11.96 -38.41 53.80
CA PRO A 17 -13.01 -39.36 53.47
C PRO A 17 -12.70 -40.78 53.99
N PRO A 18 -13.72 -41.56 54.39
CA PRO A 18 -13.53 -42.93 54.86
C PRO A 18 -13.10 -43.87 53.73
N LYS A 19 -12.31 -44.88 54.09
CA LYS A 19 -11.78 -45.89 53.19
C LYS A 19 -12.90 -46.86 52.74
N ASN A 20 -12.93 -47.13 51.44
CA ASN A 20 -13.67 -48.18 50.73
C ASN A 20 -15.17 -47.95 50.45
N SER A 21 -15.44 -47.38 49.27
CA SER A 21 -16.54 -47.83 48.41
C SER A 21 -16.11 -47.70 46.94
N ILE A 22 -15.42 -48.72 46.43
CA ILE A 22 -15.20 -48.86 44.99
C ILE A 22 -16.55 -49.29 44.39
N ILE A 23 -17.32 -48.32 43.92
CA ILE A 23 -18.47 -48.58 43.04
C ILE A 23 -17.97 -48.38 41.62
N THR A 24 -17.66 -49.49 40.98
CA THR A 24 -17.40 -49.59 39.55
C THR A 24 -18.66 -49.15 38.80
N ARG A 25 -18.65 -47.97 38.18
CA ARG A 25 -19.64 -47.58 37.16
C ARG A 25 -18.97 -47.32 35.83
N ASN A 26 -19.39 -48.14 34.88
CA ASN A 26 -18.98 -48.25 33.51
C ASN A 26 -19.38 -47.04 32.64
N LYS A 27 -18.69 -46.97 31.50
CA LYS A 27 -18.98 -46.23 30.26
C LYS A 27 -18.53 -44.77 30.24
N SER A 28 -17.32 -44.61 29.71
CA SER A 28 -16.84 -43.39 29.06
C SER A 28 -17.81 -43.01 27.92
N THR A 29 -18.79 -42.17 28.20
CA THR A 29 -19.40 -41.33 27.15
C THR A 29 -18.44 -40.17 26.91
N ALA A 30 -17.90 -40.12 25.70
CA ALA A 30 -16.99 -39.09 25.23
C ALA A 30 -17.48 -37.70 25.64
N LEU A 31 -16.61 -36.95 26.32
CA LEU A 31 -16.73 -35.49 26.43
C LEU A 31 -16.52 -34.92 25.02
N GLU A 32 -17.55 -34.94 24.19
CA GLU A 32 -17.58 -34.15 22.98
C GLU A 32 -17.65 -32.69 23.42
N LYS A 33 -16.50 -32.00 23.41
CA LYS A 33 -16.50 -30.54 23.38
C LYS A 33 -17.29 -30.15 22.13
N PRO A 34 -18.41 -29.42 22.25
CA PRO A 34 -19.03 -28.87 21.05
C PRO A 34 -17.97 -28.04 20.34
N GLU A 35 -17.83 -28.23 19.04
CA GLU A 35 -16.95 -27.38 18.24
C GLU A 35 -17.34 -25.92 18.51
N PRO A 36 -16.36 -25.02 18.75
CA PRO A 36 -16.64 -23.61 18.91
C PRO A 36 -17.51 -23.14 17.73
N PRO A 37 -18.57 -22.36 17.96
CA PRO A 37 -19.41 -21.86 16.88
C PRO A 37 -18.51 -21.23 15.81
N ASN A 38 -18.52 -21.79 14.61
CA ASN A 38 -17.71 -21.32 13.51
C ASN A 38 -18.22 -19.92 13.12
N PHE A 39 -17.57 -18.87 13.64
CA PHE A 39 -17.80 -17.51 13.20
C PHE A 39 -17.14 -17.35 11.83
N GLU A 40 -17.73 -17.96 10.79
CA GLU A 40 -17.53 -17.53 9.39
C GLU A 40 -18.17 -16.15 9.18
N ILE A 41 -17.81 -15.19 10.03
CA ILE A 41 -17.90 -13.77 9.71
C ILE A 41 -16.65 -13.47 8.87
N GLY A 42 -16.51 -14.22 7.78
CA GLY A 42 -15.75 -13.77 6.64
C GLY A 42 -16.63 -12.70 6.00
N TRP A 43 -16.25 -11.43 6.13
CA TRP A 43 -16.87 -10.33 5.40
C TRP A 43 -16.83 -10.67 3.91
N LYS A 44 -17.86 -11.34 3.38
CA LYS A 44 -17.99 -11.59 1.95
C LYS A 44 -18.17 -10.21 1.33
N ARG A 45 -17.13 -9.71 0.65
CA ARG A 45 -17.18 -8.42 -0.04
C ARG A 45 -18.34 -8.45 -1.04
N THR A 46 -19.47 -7.86 -0.68
CA THR A 46 -20.68 -7.80 -1.53
C THR A 46 -20.53 -6.79 -2.66
N LYS A 47 -19.57 -5.86 -2.55
CA LYS A 47 -19.26 -4.90 -3.61
C LYS A 47 -18.32 -5.54 -4.61
N GLN A 48 -18.77 -5.64 -5.86
CA GLN A 48 -17.90 -6.00 -6.98
C GLN A 48 -16.74 -5.01 -7.03
N ILE A 49 -15.52 -5.53 -6.97
CA ILE A 49 -14.32 -4.73 -7.16
C ILE A 49 -14.10 -4.71 -8.67
N PRO A 50 -14.06 -3.55 -9.34
CA PRO A 50 -13.59 -3.50 -10.71
C PRO A 50 -12.13 -3.99 -10.73
N LEU A 51 -11.89 -5.15 -11.35
CA LEU A 51 -10.55 -5.71 -11.52
C LEU A 51 -9.80 -5.04 -12.68
N ASP A 52 -10.51 -4.32 -13.54
CA ASP A 52 -9.92 -3.64 -14.69
C ASP A 52 -9.06 -2.48 -14.21
N LYS A 53 -7.80 -2.51 -14.65
CA LYS A 53 -6.87 -1.42 -14.39
C LYS A 53 -7.33 -0.18 -15.17
N PRO A 54 -7.21 1.04 -14.59
CA PRO A 54 -7.49 2.26 -15.33
C PRO A 54 -6.57 2.36 -16.56
N LYS A 55 -7.03 3.05 -17.61
CA LYS A 55 -6.32 3.13 -18.91
C LYS A 55 -4.88 3.63 -18.75
N GLY A 56 -4.67 4.63 -17.91
CA GLY A 56 -3.34 5.19 -17.63
C GLY A 56 -2.52 4.42 -16.59
N ALA A 57 -2.93 3.24 -16.12
CA ALA A 57 -2.22 2.50 -15.08
C ALA A 57 -0.76 2.19 -15.43
N VAL A 58 -0.48 1.88 -16.69
CA VAL A 58 0.89 1.60 -17.18
C VAL A 58 1.76 2.85 -17.09
N ILE A 59 1.22 3.99 -17.52
CA ILE A 59 1.90 5.29 -17.45
C ILE A 59 2.16 5.66 -15.99
N ALA A 60 1.16 5.52 -15.13
CA ALA A 60 1.29 5.79 -13.70
C ALA A 60 2.40 4.94 -13.06
N ASP A 61 2.48 3.64 -13.38
CA ASP A 61 3.51 2.74 -12.87
C ASP A 61 4.93 3.14 -13.30
N PHE A 62 5.13 3.55 -14.55
CA PHE A 62 6.42 4.07 -15.01
C PHE A 62 6.85 5.34 -14.23
N LEU A 63 5.92 6.27 -14.06
CA LEU A 63 6.17 7.53 -13.36
C LEU A 63 6.39 7.32 -11.84
N ASP A 64 5.65 6.40 -11.23
CA ASP A 64 5.79 6.04 -9.81
C ASP A 64 7.17 5.43 -9.54
N LYS A 65 7.63 4.53 -10.40
CA LYS A 65 8.99 3.97 -10.32
C LYS A 65 10.07 5.03 -10.49
N LEU A 66 9.86 6.03 -11.34
CA LEU A 66 10.79 7.15 -11.49
C LEU A 66 10.81 8.06 -10.25
N GLU A 67 9.64 8.36 -9.69
CA GLU A 67 9.51 9.11 -8.42
C GLU A 67 10.28 8.39 -7.29
N GLY A 68 10.08 7.08 -7.16
CA GLY A 68 10.79 6.25 -6.19
C GLY A 68 12.30 6.20 -6.43
N LEU A 69 12.76 6.25 -7.69
CA LEU A 69 14.17 6.39 -8.03
C LEU A 69 14.77 7.71 -7.53
N MET A 70 14.04 8.82 -7.68
CA MET A 70 14.45 10.12 -7.14
C MET A 70 14.37 10.19 -5.61
N GLY A 71 13.58 9.30 -4.98
CA GLY A 71 13.46 9.16 -3.54
C GLY A 71 14.67 8.54 -2.84
N ARG A 72 15.54 7.86 -3.58
CA ARG A 72 16.70 7.11 -3.07
C ARG A 72 18.01 7.63 -3.66
N ARG A 73 19.14 7.23 -3.06
CA ARG A 73 20.45 7.44 -3.68
C ARG A 73 20.59 6.51 -4.89
N TYR A 74 20.23 7.02 -6.06
CA TYR A 74 20.34 6.30 -7.33
C TYR A 74 21.52 6.81 -8.16
N GLY A 75 22.64 6.09 -8.11
CA GLY A 75 23.81 6.36 -8.94
C GLY A 75 24.25 7.83 -8.95
N THR A 76 24.63 8.32 -10.13
CA THR A 76 24.94 9.75 -10.35
C THR A 76 23.70 10.50 -10.83
N THR A 77 23.71 11.83 -10.70
CA THR A 77 22.62 12.69 -11.20
C THR A 77 22.46 12.58 -12.71
N GLU A 78 23.53 12.35 -13.46
CA GLU A 78 23.47 12.07 -14.91
C GLU A 78 22.77 10.76 -15.22
N LEU A 79 23.05 9.70 -14.45
CA LEU A 79 22.40 8.40 -14.62
C LEU A 79 20.90 8.50 -14.30
N LEU A 80 20.55 9.22 -13.23
CA LEU A 80 19.16 9.49 -12.86
C LEU A 80 18.43 10.28 -13.95
N ALA A 81 19.03 11.35 -14.48
CA ALA A 81 18.47 12.13 -15.57
C ALA A 81 18.27 11.27 -16.84
N LYS A 82 19.26 10.46 -17.21
CA LYS A 82 19.15 9.53 -18.34
C LYS A 82 18.01 8.52 -18.15
N ALA A 83 17.86 7.96 -16.96
CA ALA A 83 16.74 7.07 -16.65
C ALA A 83 15.40 7.80 -16.77
N GLY A 84 15.32 9.04 -16.26
CA GLY A 84 14.14 9.88 -16.38
C GLY A 84 13.73 10.19 -17.82
N TYR A 85 14.70 10.42 -18.73
CA TYR A 85 14.42 10.59 -20.16
C TYR A 85 13.85 9.33 -20.80
N ILE A 86 14.44 8.16 -20.52
CA ILE A 86 13.94 6.89 -21.04
C ILE A 86 12.50 6.65 -20.57
N VAL A 87 12.20 6.95 -19.30
CA VAL A 87 10.84 6.87 -18.76
C VAL A 87 9.91 7.89 -19.45
N ALA A 88 10.36 9.12 -19.66
CA ALA A 88 9.55 10.15 -20.33
C ALA A 88 9.19 9.75 -21.76
N GLU A 89 10.15 9.24 -22.55
CA GLU A 89 9.88 8.70 -23.88
C GLU A 89 8.89 7.54 -23.81
N ARG A 90 9.10 6.58 -22.91
CA ARG A 90 8.20 5.43 -22.78
C ARG A 90 6.78 5.84 -22.41
N VAL A 91 6.62 6.82 -21.52
CA VAL A 91 5.30 7.36 -21.15
C VAL A 91 4.62 8.02 -22.35
N ARG A 92 5.37 8.72 -23.22
CA ARG A 92 4.78 9.29 -24.44
C ARG A 92 4.31 8.22 -25.41
N GLU A 93 5.10 7.16 -25.62
CA GLU A 93 4.70 6.03 -26.47
C GLU A 93 3.38 5.42 -25.97
N GLU A 94 3.27 5.13 -24.68
CA GLU A 94 2.05 4.58 -24.08
C GLU A 94 0.86 5.55 -24.21
N ALA A 95 1.09 6.86 -24.04
CA ALA A 95 0.04 7.87 -24.21
C ALA A 95 -0.41 7.98 -25.67
N ASP A 96 0.50 7.87 -26.64
CA ASP A 96 0.18 7.90 -28.07
C ASP A 96 -0.59 6.65 -28.49
N ILE A 97 -0.28 5.47 -27.93
CA ILE A 97 -1.07 4.24 -28.13
C ILE A 97 -2.52 4.44 -27.66
N LEU A 98 -2.73 5.04 -26.48
CA LEU A 98 -4.08 5.31 -25.95
C LEU A 98 -4.83 6.35 -26.80
N ARG A 99 -4.12 7.37 -27.30
CA ARG A 99 -4.65 8.38 -28.21
C ARG A 99 -5.09 7.76 -29.55
N GLU A 100 -4.25 6.93 -30.16
CA GLU A 100 -4.54 6.28 -31.45
C GLU A 100 -5.74 5.34 -31.39
N LYS A 101 -5.96 4.69 -30.24
CA LYS A 101 -7.16 3.89 -29.98
C LYS A 101 -8.42 4.72 -29.68
N GLY A 102 -8.28 6.04 -29.52
CA GLY A 102 -9.37 6.93 -29.12
C GLY A 102 -9.87 6.66 -27.71
N GLU A 103 -9.06 6.05 -26.86
CA GLU A 103 -9.46 5.65 -25.51
C GLU A 103 -9.43 6.81 -24.51
N VAL A 104 -8.67 7.88 -24.80
CA VAL A 104 -8.45 9.00 -23.88
C VAL A 104 -8.67 10.33 -24.61
N GLU A 105 -9.22 11.32 -23.92
CA GLU A 105 -9.41 12.66 -24.47
C GLU A 105 -8.07 13.34 -24.83
N GLU A 106 -7.99 13.95 -26.01
CA GLU A 106 -6.79 14.65 -26.49
C GLU A 106 -6.29 15.73 -25.51
N ARG A 107 -7.22 16.36 -24.77
CA ARG A 107 -6.90 17.34 -23.74
C ARG A 107 -6.06 16.71 -22.62
N LEU A 108 -6.41 15.52 -22.13
CA LEU A 108 -5.68 14.83 -21.07
C LEU A 108 -4.29 14.39 -21.55
N ILE A 109 -4.18 13.94 -22.80
CA ILE A 109 -2.90 13.62 -23.43
C ILE A 109 -2.00 14.85 -23.52
N THR A 110 -2.56 16.00 -23.92
CA THR A 110 -1.85 17.27 -23.99
C THR A 110 -1.39 17.74 -22.61
N GLU A 111 -2.26 17.61 -21.60
CA GLU A 111 -1.93 17.93 -20.21
C GLU A 111 -0.80 17.04 -19.68
N LEU A 112 -0.82 15.73 -19.95
CA LEU A 112 0.26 14.81 -19.59
C LEU A 112 1.58 15.23 -20.27
N LYS A 113 1.56 15.47 -21.60
CA LYS A 113 2.75 15.90 -22.37
C LYS A 113 3.34 17.21 -21.83
N ARG A 114 2.49 18.14 -21.39
CA ARG A 114 2.93 19.39 -20.75
C ARG A 114 3.67 19.10 -19.43
N VAL A 115 3.13 18.24 -18.57
CA VAL A 115 3.77 17.90 -17.29
C VAL A 115 5.08 17.14 -17.50
N LEU A 116 5.17 16.27 -18.51
CA LEU A 116 6.41 15.57 -18.86
C LEU A 116 7.53 16.52 -19.27
N ARG A 117 7.27 17.49 -20.16
CA ARG A 117 8.29 18.50 -20.54
C ARG A 117 8.83 19.27 -19.34
N LEU A 118 7.91 19.57 -18.44
CA LEU A 118 8.17 20.28 -17.20
C LEU A 118 9.03 19.44 -16.24
N MET A 119 8.82 18.12 -16.18
CA MET A 119 9.65 17.16 -15.46
C MET A 119 11.04 17.00 -16.09
N GLU A 120 11.14 16.92 -17.42
CA GLU A 120 12.42 16.83 -18.13
C GLU A 120 13.32 18.05 -17.89
N MET A 121 12.73 19.24 -17.85
CA MET A 121 13.45 20.45 -17.46
C MET A 121 14.01 20.35 -16.03
N ASP A 122 13.25 19.79 -15.08
CA ASP A 122 13.78 19.58 -13.72
C ASP A 122 14.93 18.56 -13.70
N LEU A 123 14.89 17.54 -14.56
CA LEU A 123 15.99 16.56 -14.68
C LEU A 123 17.29 17.22 -15.18
N GLU A 124 17.23 18.16 -16.13
CA GLU A 124 18.41 18.95 -16.50
C GLU A 124 18.92 19.81 -15.33
N LEU A 125 18.02 20.39 -14.55
CA LEU A 125 18.41 21.17 -13.37
C LEU A 125 19.04 20.29 -12.28
N ILE A 126 18.55 19.06 -12.09
CA ILE A 126 19.14 18.06 -11.19
C ILE A 126 20.54 17.69 -11.67
N LYS A 127 20.71 17.45 -12.97
CA LYS A 127 22.00 17.11 -13.59
C LYS A 127 23.01 18.24 -13.44
N ALA A 128 22.58 19.50 -13.56
CA ALA A 128 23.43 20.67 -13.41
C ALA A 128 23.70 21.08 -11.95
N ALA A 129 23.04 20.46 -10.96
CA ALA A 129 23.16 20.87 -9.56
C ALA A 129 24.51 20.45 -8.95
N VAL A 130 25.30 21.45 -8.53
CA VAL A 130 26.60 21.22 -7.86
C VAL A 130 26.45 21.16 -6.33
N LYS A 131 25.56 22.00 -5.77
CA LYS A 131 25.33 22.08 -4.33
C LYS A 131 24.26 21.09 -3.90
N GLN A 132 24.49 20.41 -2.77
CA GLN A 132 23.56 19.41 -2.23
C GLN A 132 22.18 19.99 -1.88
N GLU A 133 22.13 21.21 -1.34
CA GLU A 133 20.86 21.89 -1.04
C GLU A 133 20.03 22.15 -2.31
N THR A 134 20.68 22.64 -3.36
CA THR A 134 20.05 22.87 -4.66
C THR A 134 19.57 21.55 -5.26
N LEU A 135 20.40 20.50 -5.20
CA LEU A 135 20.04 19.17 -5.67
C LEU A 135 18.79 18.64 -4.96
N ALA A 136 18.75 18.74 -3.62
CA ALA A 136 17.61 18.30 -2.83
C ALA A 136 16.32 19.04 -3.19
N GLN A 137 16.37 20.36 -3.36
CA GLN A 137 15.22 21.16 -3.79
C GLN A 137 14.74 20.76 -5.18
N ARG A 138 15.66 20.54 -6.14
CA ARG A 138 15.30 20.14 -7.51
C ARG A 138 14.72 18.73 -7.57
N LEU A 139 15.26 17.80 -6.78
CA LEU A 139 14.70 16.45 -6.65
C LEU A 139 13.27 16.50 -6.11
N GLU A 140 12.99 17.31 -5.09
CA GLU A 140 11.63 17.41 -4.56
C GLU A 140 10.65 18.02 -5.57
N GLN A 141 11.11 19.02 -6.33
CA GLN A 141 10.33 19.60 -7.42
C GLN A 141 10.02 18.56 -8.52
N ALA A 142 11.02 17.79 -8.95
CA ALA A 142 10.85 16.75 -9.96
C ALA A 142 9.90 15.63 -9.51
N LYS A 143 9.99 15.21 -8.24
CA LYS A 143 9.04 14.25 -7.65
C LYS A 143 7.62 14.79 -7.63
N ALA A 144 7.43 16.05 -7.25
CA ALA A 144 6.12 16.69 -7.28
C ALA A 144 5.51 16.69 -8.68
N ARG A 145 6.32 16.90 -9.73
CA ARG A 145 5.86 16.78 -11.12
C ARG A 145 5.54 15.35 -11.53
N CYS A 146 6.30 14.36 -11.07
CA CYS A 146 5.94 12.95 -11.27
C CYS A 146 4.60 12.62 -10.63
N ARG A 147 4.37 13.05 -9.39
CA ARG A 147 3.08 12.90 -8.71
C ARG A 147 1.94 13.58 -9.47
N GLN A 148 2.18 14.78 -10.00
CA GLN A 148 1.20 15.45 -10.86
C GLN A 148 0.89 14.65 -12.14
N ALA A 149 1.93 14.13 -12.82
CA ALA A 149 1.74 13.33 -14.03
C ALA A 149 0.99 12.01 -13.74
N ILE A 150 1.25 11.38 -12.59
CA ILE A 150 0.51 10.20 -12.11
C ILE A 150 -0.97 10.52 -11.92
N LEU A 151 -1.30 11.67 -11.33
CA LEU A 151 -2.70 12.10 -11.16
C LEU A 151 -3.40 12.29 -12.51
N VAL A 152 -2.73 12.90 -13.49
CA VAL A 152 -3.26 13.06 -14.85
C VAL A 152 -3.45 11.70 -15.53
N ALA A 153 -2.49 10.78 -15.40
CA ALA A 153 -2.61 9.44 -15.95
C ALA A 153 -3.75 8.63 -15.32
N ASN A 154 -3.96 8.78 -14.00
CA ASN A 154 -5.05 8.12 -13.30
C ASN A 154 -6.44 8.70 -13.65
N SER A 155 -6.51 9.86 -14.30
CA SER A 155 -7.77 10.44 -14.80
C SER A 155 -8.08 10.08 -16.25
N PHE A 156 -7.29 9.21 -16.87
CA PHE A 156 -7.52 8.69 -18.23
C PHE A 156 -8.75 7.77 -18.31
#